data_AF-A0A193SD45-F1
#
_entry.id   AF-A0A193SD45-F1
#
_cell.length_a   1.000
_cell.length_b   1.000
_cell.length_c   1.000
_cell.angle_alpha   90.00
_cell.angle_beta   90.00
_cell.angle_gamma   90.00
#
_symmetry.space_group_name_H-M   'P 1'
#
loop_
_entity.id
_entity.type
_entity.pdbx_description
1 polymer ?
#
loop_
_entity_poly.entity_id
_entity_poly.type
_entity_poly.pdbx_seq_one_letter_code
_entity_poly.pdbx_strand_id
1 'polypeptide(L)'
;MKRLIIILSALLSGCAIVPMGIAHNACELIEITTRETMMSPGWYISAGQVLEACGEPDATKRAEYSACRAEAWNGYRPKEECELP
;
A
#
# COMPACT_ATOMS: atom_id res chain seq x y z
N MET A 1 -42.30 7.87 11.92
CA MET A 1 -41.63 7.19 10.79
C MET A 1 -40.65 8.08 10.04
N LYS A 2 -41.05 9.28 9.57
CA LYS A 2 -40.16 10.19 8.79
C LYS A 2 -38.88 10.65 9.52
N ARG A 3 -38.93 10.81 10.86
CA ARG A 3 -37.74 11.16 11.67
C ARG A 3 -36.77 9.99 11.89
N LEU A 4 -37.25 8.74 11.87
CA LEU A 4 -36.39 7.55 11.99
C LEU A 4 -35.53 7.35 10.73
N ILE A 5 -36.06 7.71 9.56
CA ILE A 5 -35.35 7.61 8.28
C ILE A 5 -34.16 8.59 8.21
N ILE A 6 -34.33 9.82 8.73
CA ILE A 6 -33.28 10.86 8.71
C ILE A 6 -32.12 10.50 9.65
N ILE A 7 -32.41 9.92 10.81
CA ILE A 7 -31.39 9.48 11.78
C ILE A 7 -30.61 8.29 11.22
N LEU A 8 -31.29 7.35 10.56
CA LEU A 8 -30.66 6.18 9.97
C LEU A 8 -29.70 6.59 8.82
N SER A 9 -30.09 7.55 7.98
CA SER A 9 -29.22 8.06 6.91
C SER A 9 -27.96 8.76 7.40
N ALA A 10 -28.01 9.44 8.56
CA ALA A 10 -26.84 10.10 9.15
C ALA A 10 -25.83 9.12 9.77
N LEU A 11 -26.30 7.94 10.22
CA LEU A 11 -25.45 6.87 10.73
C LEU A 11 -24.75 6.09 9.59
N LEU A 12 -25.38 6.02 8.41
CA LEU A 12 -24.83 5.34 7.23
C LEU A 12 -23.78 6.17 6.47
N SER A 13 -23.75 7.50 6.62
CA SER A 13 -22.66 8.35 6.12
C SER A 13 -21.36 8.26 6.94
N GLY A 14 -21.35 7.43 8.00
CA GLY A 14 -20.16 7.11 8.80
C GLY A 14 -19.23 6.08 8.14
N CYS A 15 -19.54 5.59 6.93
CA CYS A 15 -18.59 4.85 6.12
C CYS A 15 -17.48 5.81 5.65
N ALA A 16 -16.41 5.88 6.43
CA ALA A 16 -15.20 6.69 6.28
C ALA A 16 -14.98 7.29 4.88
N ILE A 17 -15.54 8.47 4.64
CA ILE A 17 -15.10 9.33 3.54
C ILE A 17 -13.72 9.82 3.96
N VAL A 18 -12.66 9.11 3.58
CA VAL A 18 -11.29 9.57 3.77
C VAL A 18 -11.12 10.79 2.86
N PRO A 19 -10.85 11.99 3.40
CA PRO A 19 -10.56 13.15 2.58
C PRO A 19 -9.42 12.81 1.62
N MET A 20 -9.57 13.16 0.34
CA MET A 20 -8.60 12.83 -0.72
C MET A 20 -7.17 13.27 -0.38
N GLY A 21 -7.01 14.41 0.32
CA GLY A 21 -5.69 14.88 0.78
C GLY A 21 -5.02 13.96 1.80
N ILE A 22 -5.78 13.27 2.65
CA ILE A 22 -5.24 12.29 3.60
C ILE A 22 -4.77 11.04 2.85
N ALA A 23 -5.53 10.59 1.85
CA ALA A 23 -5.13 9.46 1.02
C ALA A 23 -3.85 9.76 0.21
N HIS A 24 -3.74 10.94 -0.39
CA HIS A 24 -2.55 11.34 -1.15
C HIS A 24 -1.29 11.38 -0.27
N ASN A 25 -1.35 12.04 0.90
CA ASN A 25 -0.23 12.10 1.82
C ASN A 25 0.20 10.71 2.33
N ALA A 26 -0.76 9.79 2.50
CA ALA A 26 -0.47 8.41 2.88
C ALA A 26 0.24 7.65 1.75
N CYS A 27 -0.20 7.80 0.51
CA CYS A 27 0.46 7.22 -0.67
C CYS A 27 1.92 7.71 -0.78
N GLU A 28 2.13 9.02 -0.66
CA GLU A 28 3.47 9.63 -0.69
C GLU A 28 4.37 9.08 0.42
N LEU A 29 3.85 8.98 1.66
CA LEU A 29 4.61 8.42 2.77
C LEU A 29 5.00 6.95 2.55
N ILE A 30 4.10 6.14 2.00
CA ILE A 30 4.38 4.74 1.66
C ILE A 30 5.44 4.65 0.57
N GLU A 31 5.38 5.52 -0.44
CA GLU A 31 6.38 5.57 -1.50
C GLU A 31 7.77 5.91 -0.95
N ILE A 32 7.86 6.95 -0.12
CA ILE A 32 9.12 7.34 0.55
C ILE A 32 9.64 6.18 1.40
N THR A 33 8.77 5.57 2.21
CA THR A 33 9.17 4.45 3.07
C THR A 33 9.69 3.27 2.25
N THR A 34 9.04 2.96 1.12
CA THR A 34 9.45 1.90 0.20
C THR A 34 10.83 2.15 -0.40
N ARG A 35 11.20 3.42 -0.59
CA ARG A 35 12.49 3.80 -1.19
C ARG A 35 13.63 3.93 -0.18
N GLU A 36 13.34 4.46 1.01
CA GLU A 36 14.36 4.90 1.95
C GLU A 36 14.63 3.91 3.09
N THR A 37 13.74 2.92 3.29
CA THR A 37 13.85 1.98 4.42
C THR A 37 13.97 0.54 3.95
N MET A 38 14.70 -0.26 4.74
CA MET A 38 14.66 -1.72 4.62
C MET A 38 13.52 -2.26 5.46
N MET A 39 12.51 -2.84 4.78
CA MET A 39 11.34 -3.43 5.41
C MET A 39 11.31 -4.95 5.19
N SER A 40 10.35 -5.61 5.82
CA SER A 40 10.13 -7.05 5.59
C SER A 40 9.64 -7.29 4.15
N PRO A 41 9.89 -8.49 3.57
CA PRO A 41 9.38 -8.82 2.24
C PRO A 41 7.88 -8.62 2.08
N GLY A 42 7.09 -9.09 3.06
CA GLY A 42 5.62 -8.94 3.04
C GLY A 42 5.15 -7.49 3.13
N TRP A 43 5.94 -6.61 3.75
CA TRP A 43 5.64 -5.18 3.77
C TRP A 43 5.73 -4.59 2.36
N TYR A 44 6.79 -4.93 1.59
CA TYR A 44 6.93 -4.44 0.21
C TYR A 44 5.78 -4.87 -0.68
N ILE A 45 5.38 -6.15 -0.62
CA ILE A 45 4.23 -6.66 -1.39
C ILE A 45 2.95 -5.89 -1.07
N SER A 46 2.68 -5.66 0.22
CA SER A 46 1.49 -4.91 0.65
C SER A 46 1.56 -3.44 0.22
N ALA A 47 2.74 -2.81 0.33
CA ALA A 47 2.96 -1.43 -0.10
C ALA A 47 2.76 -1.27 -1.62
N GLY A 48 3.21 -2.24 -2.43
CA GLY A 48 2.99 -2.26 -3.88
C GLY A 48 1.52 -2.25 -4.27
N GLN A 49 0.70 -3.07 -3.59
CA GLN A 49 -0.75 -3.12 -3.81
C GLN A 49 -1.42 -1.78 -3.46
N VAL A 50 -0.99 -1.14 -2.37
CA VAL A 50 -1.51 0.17 -1.99
C VAL A 50 -1.08 1.24 -2.99
N LEU A 51 0.19 1.25 -3.40
CA LEU A 51 0.71 2.21 -4.37
C LEU A 51 0.09 2.05 -5.77
N GLU A 52 -0.20 0.82 -6.20
CA GLU A 52 -0.97 0.58 -7.42
C GLU A 52 -2.37 1.19 -7.32
N ALA A 53 -3.05 1.02 -6.18
CA ALA A 53 -4.33 1.69 -5.92
C ALA A 53 -4.21 3.22 -5.83
N CYS A 54 -3.04 3.74 -5.48
CA CYS A 54 -2.70 5.17 -5.52
C CYS A 54 -2.42 5.68 -6.95
N GLY A 55 -2.37 4.80 -7.96
CA GLY A 55 -2.12 5.15 -9.37
C GLY A 55 -0.64 5.17 -9.76
N GLU A 56 0.24 4.63 -8.91
CA GLU A 56 1.67 4.60 -9.15
C GLU A 56 2.05 3.50 -10.16
N PRO A 57 2.72 3.84 -11.28
CA PRO A 57 3.03 2.87 -12.32
C PRO A 57 4.02 1.80 -11.86
N ASP A 58 3.79 0.57 -12.32
CA ASP A 58 4.60 -0.61 -12.02
C ASP A 58 4.85 -0.85 -10.52
N ALA A 59 4.00 -0.31 -9.64
CA ALA A 59 4.16 -0.39 -8.18
C ALA A 59 4.27 -1.84 -7.69
N THR A 60 3.41 -2.73 -8.20
CA THR A 60 3.44 -4.16 -7.86
C THR A 60 4.74 -4.83 -8.29
N LYS A 61 5.23 -4.58 -9.52
CA LYS A 61 6.51 -5.16 -9.99
C LYS A 61 7.70 -4.67 -9.15
N ARG A 62 7.74 -3.36 -8.84
CA ARG A 62 8.80 -2.79 -7.99
C ARG A 62 8.74 -3.35 -6.57
N ALA A 63 7.54 -3.58 -6.05
CA ALA A 63 7.34 -4.21 -4.75
C ALA A 63 7.83 -5.66 -4.74
N GLU A 64 7.53 -6.46 -5.77
CA GLU A 64 8.03 -7.83 -5.92
C GLU A 64 9.57 -7.87 -5.96
N TYR A 65 10.18 -6.96 -6.70
CA TYR A 65 11.64 -6.83 -6.74
C TYR A 65 12.24 -6.47 -5.37
N SER A 66 11.66 -5.48 -4.68
CA SER A 66 12.10 -5.09 -3.34
C SER A 66 11.91 -6.21 -2.31
N ALA A 67 10.79 -6.93 -2.38
CA ALA A 67 10.52 -8.09 -1.55
C ALA A 67 11.56 -9.19 -1.77
N CYS A 68 11.87 -9.52 -3.04
CA CYS A 68 12.90 -10.48 -3.39
C CYS A 68 14.26 -10.10 -2.79
N ARG A 69 14.67 -8.83 -2.97
CA ARG A 69 15.92 -8.33 -2.40
C ARG A 69 15.96 -8.44 -0.88
N ALA A 70 14.84 -8.16 -0.22
CA ALA A 70 14.72 -8.32 1.23
C ALA A 70 14.79 -9.81 1.64
N GLU A 71 14.19 -10.72 0.88
CA GLU A 71 14.30 -12.17 1.13
C GLU A 71 15.75 -12.65 1.00
N ALA A 72 16.44 -12.22 -0.05
CA ALA A 72 17.82 -12.59 -0.29
C ALA A 72 18.78 -12.00 0.75
N TRP A 73 18.51 -10.78 1.23
CA TRP A 73 19.26 -10.18 2.34
C TRP A 73 19.10 -10.98 3.64
N ASN A 74 17.90 -11.51 3.89
CA ASN A 74 17.60 -12.33 5.06
C ASN A 74 17.98 -13.81 4.89
N GLY A 75 18.53 -14.21 3.74
CA GLY A 75 18.95 -15.58 3.47
C GLY A 75 17.82 -16.57 3.19
N TYR A 76 16.60 -16.09 2.90
CA TYR A 76 15.48 -16.95 2.53
C TYR A 76 15.58 -17.48 1.10
N ARG A 77 16.37 -16.82 0.24
CA ARG A 77 16.59 -17.19 -1.17
C ARG A 77 17.94 -16.67 -1.70
N PRO A 78 18.48 -17.25 -2.79
CA PRO A 78 19.69 -16.73 -3.44
C PRO A 78 19.43 -15.38 -4.13
N LYS A 79 20.47 -14.53 -4.20
CA LYS A 79 20.37 -13.16 -4.73
C LYS A 79 20.17 -13.13 -6.25
N GLU A 80 20.66 -14.16 -6.92
CA GLU A 80 20.65 -14.34 -8.37
C GLU A 80 19.22 -14.53 -8.91
N GLU A 81 18.28 -14.93 -8.07
CA GLU A 81 16.86 -15.04 -8.44
C GLU A 81 16.11 -13.70 -8.37
N CYS A 82 16.77 -12.61 -7.93
CA CYS A 82 16.15 -11.31 -7.72
C CYS A 82 16.43 -10.29 -8.83
N GLU A 83 16.69 -10.74 -10.04
CA GLU A 83 16.88 -9.84 -11.18
C GLU A 83 15.54 -9.25 -11.65
N LEU A 84 15.54 -7.97 -12.04
CA LEU A 84 14.39 -7.33 -12.67
C LEU A 84 14.15 -7.96 -14.05
N PRO A 85 12.89 -8.16 -14.48
CA PRO A 85 12.60 -8.34 -15.91
C PRO A 85 12.92 -7.08 -16.72
#